data_AF-A7B337-F1
#
_entry.id   AF-A7B337-F1
#
_cell.length_a   1.000
_cell.length_b   1.000
_cell.length_c   1.000
_cell.angle_alpha   90.00
_cell.angle_beta   90.00
_cell.angle_gamma   90.00
#
_symmetry.space_group_name_H-M   'P 1'
#
loop_
_entity.id
_entity.type
_entity.pdbx_description
1 polymer ?
#
loop_
_entity_poly.entity_id
_entity_poly.type
_entity_poly.pdbx_seq_one_letter_code
_entity_poly.pdbx_strand_id
1 'polypeptide(L)'
;MTKLIIQHLWSDFKKHWLGILVTLVLCYIATIFVFTFGFWFFMVDSEAYLLSEAELRKMILNGSETYTLLYFIGTAGILLSVILISRKFPVRLLKPIYFCPADMRLKRKSLRSYFWSKVSFCLILFVLLCLSFTGNLLIFFQTPELTLLLFLSCFILIDFSMKADPGNRIPNRKLDEALEGKGMSIVNVYWFCLLALEYVALFCQSYLQTSWNSWIIALWIIAMIGNVFAAVYCIRTFLNNMISYENLYFPKQEVTVC
;
A
#
# COMPACT_ATOMS: atom_id res chain seq x y z
N MET A 1 18.53 9.88 -15.92
CA MET A 1 18.09 8.97 -14.84
C MET A 1 16.57 8.82 -14.82
N THR A 2 15.78 9.88 -14.60
CA THR A 2 14.30 9.83 -14.59
C THR A 2 13.67 9.23 -15.85
N LYS A 3 14.13 9.63 -17.05
CA LYS A 3 13.67 9.06 -18.33
C LYS A 3 13.86 7.54 -18.40
N LEU A 4 14.96 7.03 -17.85
CA LEU A 4 15.33 5.61 -17.87
C LEU A 4 14.49 4.81 -16.85
N ILE A 5 14.19 5.40 -15.69
CA ILE A 5 13.26 4.86 -14.69
C ILE A 5 11.84 4.75 -15.27
N ILE A 6 11.35 5.80 -15.94
CA ILE A 6 10.03 5.83 -16.57
C ILE A 6 9.94 4.80 -17.70
N GLN A 7 10.97 4.68 -18.55
CA GLN A 7 11.01 3.67 -19.61
C GLN A 7 10.97 2.24 -19.05
N HIS A 8 11.67 1.97 -17.95
CA HIS A 8 11.61 0.66 -17.30
C HIS A 8 10.24 0.38 -16.70
N LEU A 9 9.67 1.32 -15.93
CA LEU A 9 8.31 1.21 -15.39
C LEU A 9 7.29 0.97 -16.50
N TRP A 10 7.41 1.68 -17.63
CA TRP A 10 6.55 1.52 -18.79
C TRP A 10 6.72 0.15 -19.45
N SER A 11 7.96 -0.33 -19.59
CA SER A 11 8.22 -1.65 -20.16
C SER A 11 7.64 -2.77 -19.29
N ASP A 12 7.81 -2.67 -17.97
CA ASP A 12 7.21 -3.63 -17.05
C ASP A 12 5.69 -3.53 -17.11
N PHE A 13 5.13 -2.32 -17.12
CA PHE A 13 3.69 -2.09 -17.24
C PHE A 13 3.11 -2.75 -18.50
N LYS A 14 3.75 -2.54 -19.66
CA LYS A 14 3.35 -3.16 -20.92
C LYS A 14 3.40 -4.69 -20.86
N LYS A 15 4.41 -5.25 -20.18
CA LYS A 15 4.55 -6.71 -20.00
C LYS A 15 3.43 -7.30 -19.15
N HIS A 16 2.96 -6.57 -18.14
CA HIS A 16 1.97 -7.06 -17.17
C HIS A 16 0.56 -6.48 -17.37
N TRP A 17 0.33 -5.67 -18.42
CA TRP A 17 -0.89 -4.88 -18.63
C TRP A 17 -2.16 -5.72 -18.56
N LEU A 18 -2.19 -6.88 -19.24
CA LEU A 18 -3.37 -7.75 -19.29
C LEU A 18 -3.66 -8.34 -17.90
N GLY A 19 -2.60 -8.71 -17.17
CA GLY A 19 -2.73 -9.13 -15.79
C GLY A 19 -3.25 -8.00 -14.89
N ILE A 20 -2.78 -6.76 -15.06
CA ILE A 20 -3.27 -5.60 -14.30
C ILE A 20 -4.75 -5.39 -14.55
N LEU A 21 -5.18 -5.43 -15.82
CA LEU A 21 -6.58 -5.29 -16.22
C LEU A 21 -7.45 -6.36 -15.56
N VAL A 22 -7.05 -7.63 -15.64
CA VAL A 22 -7.78 -8.74 -15.01
C VAL A 22 -7.85 -8.55 -13.49
N THR A 23 -6.76 -8.14 -12.84
CA THR A 23 -6.75 -7.86 -11.40
C THR A 23 -7.70 -6.72 -11.05
N LEU A 24 -7.70 -5.62 -11.80
CA LEU A 24 -8.62 -4.50 -11.58
C LEU A 24 -10.09 -4.93 -11.72
N VAL A 25 -10.42 -5.68 -12.77
CA VAL A 25 -11.79 -6.17 -12.99
C VAL A 25 -12.23 -7.12 -11.87
N LEU A 26 -11.39 -8.08 -11.50
CA LEU A 26 -11.70 -9.02 -10.42
C LEU A 26 -11.86 -8.31 -9.08
N CYS A 27 -10.97 -7.36 -8.75
CA CYS A 27 -11.07 -6.61 -7.51
C CYS A 27 -12.29 -5.68 -7.51
N TYR A 28 -12.64 -5.09 -8.66
CA TYR A 28 -13.86 -4.29 -8.78
C TYR A 28 -15.12 -5.13 -8.55
N ILE A 29 -15.23 -6.29 -9.20
CA ILE A 29 -16.34 -7.23 -9.00
C ILE A 29 -16.39 -7.71 -7.55
N ALA A 30 -15.25 -8.08 -6.96
CA ALA A 30 -15.18 -8.50 -5.57
C ALA A 30 -15.59 -7.38 -4.61
N THR A 31 -15.16 -6.14 -4.86
CA THR A 31 -15.52 -4.98 -4.03
C THR A 31 -17.02 -4.70 -4.12
N ILE A 32 -17.62 -4.76 -5.32
CA ILE A 32 -19.08 -4.65 -5.49
C ILE A 32 -19.78 -5.78 -4.74
N PHE A 33 -19.33 -7.03 -4.90
CA PHE A 33 -19.97 -8.17 -4.25
C PHE A 33 -19.94 -8.03 -2.73
N VAL A 34 -18.79 -7.69 -2.14
CA VAL A 34 -18.66 -7.47 -0.69
C VAL A 34 -19.48 -6.25 -0.26
N PHE A 35 -19.54 -5.20 -1.06
CA PHE A 35 -20.35 -4.01 -0.79
C PHE A 35 -21.85 -4.35 -0.78
N THR A 36 -22.35 -5.05 -1.79
CA THR A 36 -23.76 -5.46 -1.88
C THR A 36 -24.13 -6.44 -0.77
N PHE A 37 -23.24 -7.39 -0.47
CA PHE A 37 -23.46 -8.36 0.60
C PHE A 37 -23.44 -7.69 1.99
N GLY A 38 -22.48 -6.79 2.25
CA GLY A 38 -22.38 -6.04 3.49
C GLY A 38 -23.57 -5.09 3.70
N PHE A 39 -24.01 -4.43 2.62
CA PHE A 39 -25.22 -3.61 2.65
C PHE A 39 -26.47 -4.45 2.90
N TRP A 40 -26.58 -5.63 2.29
CA TRP A 40 -27.69 -6.55 2.55
C TRP A 40 -27.70 -7.04 4.00
N PHE A 41 -26.55 -7.42 4.56
CA PHE A 41 -26.44 -7.81 5.96
C PHE A 41 -26.85 -6.67 6.90
N PHE A 42 -26.39 -5.45 6.63
CA PHE A 42 -26.82 -4.26 7.38
C PHE A 42 -28.34 -4.06 7.30
N MET A 43 -28.93 -4.19 6.11
CA MET A 43 -30.38 -4.06 5.92
C MET A 43 -31.15 -5.09 6.75
N VAL A 44 -30.65 -6.32 6.85
CA VAL A 44 -31.27 -7.39 7.66
C VAL A 44 -31.13 -7.12 9.16
N ASP A 45 -29.94 -6.75 9.62
CA ASP A 45 -29.65 -6.51 11.05
C ASP A 45 -30.39 -5.28 11.61
N SER A 46 -30.50 -4.23 10.81
CA SER A 46 -31.21 -3.00 11.19
C SER A 46 -32.73 -3.05 10.99
N GLU A 47 -33.27 -4.20 10.56
CA GLU A 47 -34.66 -4.35 10.10
C GLU A 47 -35.07 -3.32 9.02
N ALA A 48 -34.10 -2.69 8.37
CA ALA A 48 -34.34 -1.60 7.43
C ALA A 48 -35.10 -2.03 6.17
N TYR A 49 -35.17 -3.34 5.89
CA TYR A 49 -36.00 -3.90 4.84
C TYR A 49 -37.52 -3.79 5.11
N LEU A 50 -37.92 -3.51 6.35
CA LEU A 50 -39.32 -3.28 6.75
C LEU A 50 -39.73 -1.80 6.64
N LEU A 51 -38.77 -0.88 6.51
CA LEU A 51 -39.08 0.55 6.39
C LEU A 51 -39.67 0.88 5.01
N SER A 52 -40.59 1.84 4.99
CA SER A 52 -41.12 2.38 3.75
C SER A 52 -40.02 3.03 2.92
N GLU A 53 -40.16 3.06 1.59
CA GLU A 53 -39.13 3.56 0.68
C GLU A 53 -38.68 5.00 1.02
N ALA A 54 -39.59 5.84 1.53
CA ALA A 54 -39.30 7.20 1.97
C ALA A 54 -38.51 7.28 3.29
N GLU A 55 -38.78 6.38 4.24
CA GLU A 55 -38.04 6.31 5.50
C GLU A 55 -36.69 5.63 5.33
N LEU A 56 -36.61 4.60 4.47
CA LEU A 56 -35.34 4.01 4.05
C LEU A 56 -34.46 5.06 3.37
N ARG A 57 -35.03 5.90 2.49
CA ARG A 57 -34.28 7.00 1.85
C ARG A 57 -33.81 8.02 2.87
N LYS A 58 -34.58 8.32 3.91
CA LYS A 58 -34.16 9.20 5.02
C LYS A 58 -33.11 8.56 5.90
N MET A 59 -33.22 7.26 6.21
CA MET A 59 -32.22 6.52 6.99
C MET A 59 -30.91 6.41 6.20
N ILE A 60 -30.99 6.17 4.90
CA ILE A 60 -29.84 6.20 3.99
C ILE A 60 -29.27 7.63 3.95
N LEU A 61 -30.06 8.68 3.65
CA LEU A 61 -29.54 10.05 3.56
C LEU A 61 -29.03 10.64 4.90
N ASN A 62 -29.60 10.26 6.04
CA ASN A 62 -29.18 10.73 7.37
C ASN A 62 -28.18 9.78 8.05
N GLY A 63 -27.98 8.58 7.50
CA GLY A 63 -27.14 7.53 8.05
C GLY A 63 -25.65 7.74 7.75
N SER A 64 -25.05 8.76 8.37
CA SER A 64 -23.60 8.98 8.41
C SER A 64 -22.81 7.70 8.75
N GLU A 65 -23.41 6.84 9.56
CA GLU A 65 -22.82 5.63 10.14
C GLU A 65 -22.65 4.51 9.10
N THR A 66 -23.70 4.20 8.35
CA THR A 66 -23.68 3.16 7.29
C THR A 66 -22.71 3.54 6.19
N TYR A 67 -22.67 4.83 5.82
CA TYR A 67 -21.72 5.31 4.82
C TYR A 67 -20.26 5.17 5.27
N THR A 68 -19.95 5.48 6.53
CA THR A 68 -18.58 5.42 7.02
C THR A 68 -18.03 3.99 6.96
N LEU A 69 -18.79 2.99 7.44
CA LEU A 69 -18.39 1.58 7.35
C LEU A 69 -18.23 1.10 5.91
N LEU A 70 -19.12 1.53 5.00
CA LEU A 70 -19.02 1.23 3.58
C LEU A 70 -17.75 1.83 2.95
N TYR A 71 -17.32 3.03 3.39
CA TYR A 71 -16.04 3.61 2.96
C TYR A 71 -14.83 2.83 3.49
N PHE A 72 -14.87 2.27 4.71
CA PHE A 72 -13.81 1.36 5.18
C PHE A 72 -13.69 0.13 4.28
N ILE A 73 -14.81 -0.54 4.00
CA ILE A 73 -14.80 -1.75 3.16
C ILE A 73 -14.35 -1.42 1.73
N GLY A 74 -14.88 -0.35 1.14
CA GLY A 74 -14.52 0.09 -0.20
C GLY A 74 -13.04 0.47 -0.32
N THR A 75 -12.51 1.23 0.64
CA THR A 75 -11.08 1.59 0.67
C THR A 75 -10.18 0.38 0.88
N ALA A 76 -10.56 -0.60 1.69
CA ALA A 76 -9.81 -1.85 1.84
C ALA A 76 -9.73 -2.62 0.52
N GLY A 77 -10.83 -2.70 -0.23
CA GLY A 77 -10.86 -3.32 -1.57
C GLY A 77 -9.99 -2.58 -2.59
N ILE A 78 -10.04 -1.25 -2.59
CA ILE A 78 -9.19 -0.40 -3.44
C ILE A 78 -7.72 -0.58 -3.07
N LEU A 79 -7.39 -0.54 -1.78
CA LEU A 79 -6.03 -0.78 -1.27
C LEU A 79 -5.50 -2.14 -1.74
N LEU A 80 -6.29 -3.20 -1.58
CA LEU A 80 -5.91 -4.53 -2.02
C LEU A 80 -5.62 -4.57 -3.52
N SER A 81 -6.47 -3.91 -4.33
CA SER A 81 -6.29 -3.79 -5.78
C SER A 81 -4.94 -3.14 -6.13
N VAL A 82 -4.66 -1.99 -5.51
CA VAL A 82 -3.42 -1.23 -5.74
C VAL A 82 -2.21 -2.03 -5.27
N ILE A 83 -2.31 -2.74 -4.14
CA ILE A 83 -1.24 -3.60 -3.62
C ILE A 83 -0.95 -4.75 -4.59
N LEU A 84 -1.97 -5.44 -5.10
CA LEU A 84 -1.79 -6.55 -6.05
C LEU A 84 -1.14 -6.08 -7.37
N ILE A 85 -1.46 -4.87 -7.82
CA ILE A 85 -0.81 -4.24 -8.98
C ILE A 85 0.63 -3.85 -8.65
N SER A 86 0.86 -3.24 -7.50
CA SER A 86 2.19 -2.85 -7.00
C SER A 86 3.15 -4.02 -6.88
N ARG A 87 2.66 -5.23 -6.56
CA ARG A 87 3.46 -6.46 -6.51
C ARG A 87 3.96 -6.92 -7.88
N LYS A 88 3.32 -6.53 -8.99
CA LYS A 88 3.81 -6.84 -10.35
C LYS A 88 5.00 -5.97 -10.75
N PHE A 89 5.26 -4.88 -10.02
CA PHE A 89 6.35 -3.94 -10.23
C PHE A 89 7.26 -3.85 -8.99
N PRO A 90 7.99 -4.91 -8.63
CA PRO A 90 8.90 -4.86 -7.49
C PRO A 90 10.03 -3.86 -7.75
N VAL A 91 10.44 -3.15 -6.70
CA VAL A 91 11.62 -2.30 -6.75
C VAL A 91 12.84 -3.21 -6.89
N ARG A 92 13.54 -3.09 -8.02
CA ARG A 92 14.74 -3.89 -8.33
C ARG A 92 15.89 -2.97 -8.73
N LEU A 93 17.12 -3.44 -8.51
CA LEU A 93 18.29 -2.74 -9.01
C LEU A 93 18.27 -2.76 -10.55
N LEU A 94 18.41 -1.61 -11.19
CA LEU A 94 18.45 -1.54 -12.65
C LEU A 94 19.70 -2.26 -13.18
N LYS A 95 19.53 -3.12 -14.20
CA LYS A 95 20.62 -3.91 -14.79
C LYS A 95 21.89 -3.11 -15.15
N PRO A 96 21.78 -1.92 -15.75
CA PRO A 96 22.95 -1.10 -16.10
C PRO A 96 23.77 -0.62 -14.88
N ILE A 97 23.18 -0.57 -13.68
CA ILE A 97 23.78 0.06 -12.50
C ILE A 97 24.77 -0.87 -11.76
N TYR A 98 24.66 -2.19 -11.94
CA TYR A 98 25.64 -3.14 -11.38
C TYR A 98 26.72 -3.55 -12.39
N PHE A 99 26.54 -3.35 -13.70
CA PHE A 99 27.58 -3.64 -14.70
C PHE A 99 28.68 -2.57 -14.77
N CYS A 100 28.41 -1.35 -14.29
CA CYS A 100 29.38 -0.26 -14.23
C CYS A 100 29.65 0.10 -12.77
N PRO A 101 30.92 0.28 -12.32
CA PRO A 101 31.24 0.67 -10.95
C PRO A 101 30.78 2.11 -10.68
N ALA A 102 29.48 2.27 -10.42
CA ALA A 102 28.89 3.54 -10.03
C ALA A 102 29.07 3.77 -8.52
N ASP A 103 29.40 5.01 -8.14
CA ASP A 103 29.50 5.43 -6.74
C ASP A 103 28.22 5.05 -5.95
N MET A 104 28.39 4.59 -4.70
CA MET A 104 27.30 4.16 -3.80
C MET A 104 26.26 5.27 -3.58
N ARG A 105 26.68 6.53 -3.65
CA ARG A 105 25.77 7.69 -3.58
C ARG A 105 24.83 7.76 -4.79
N LEU A 106 25.32 7.49 -5.99
CA LEU A 106 24.53 7.45 -7.23
C LEU A 106 23.53 6.30 -7.23
N LYS A 107 23.97 5.11 -6.77
CA LYS A 107 23.11 3.92 -6.63
C LYS A 107 21.94 4.18 -5.66
N ARG A 108 22.23 4.72 -4.48
CA ARG A 108 21.21 5.08 -3.49
C ARG A 108 20.23 6.13 -4.02
N LYS A 109 20.72 7.16 -4.72
CA LYS A 109 19.88 8.20 -5.32
C LYS A 109 18.94 7.64 -6.39
N SER A 110 19.44 6.75 -7.25
CA SER A 110 18.64 6.08 -8.27
C SER A 110 17.56 5.20 -7.66
N LEU A 111 17.92 4.35 -6.70
CA LEU A 111 16.98 3.45 -6.02
C LEU A 111 15.91 4.23 -5.25
N ARG A 112 16.30 5.29 -4.54
CA ARG A 112 15.36 6.20 -3.87
C ARG A 112 14.41 6.84 -4.88
N SER A 113 14.91 7.30 -6.02
CA SER A 113 14.06 7.86 -7.08
C SER A 113 13.07 6.83 -7.62
N TYR A 114 13.52 5.59 -7.89
CA TYR A 114 12.63 4.53 -8.37
C TYR A 114 11.55 4.19 -7.33
N PHE A 115 11.93 4.07 -6.06
CA PHE A 115 10.99 3.83 -4.97
C PHE A 115 9.91 4.93 -4.88
N TRP A 116 10.30 6.20 -4.89
CA TRP A 116 9.33 7.31 -4.86
C TRP A 116 8.47 7.38 -6.12
N SER A 117 9.01 7.03 -7.29
CA SER A 117 8.21 6.90 -8.51
C SER A 117 7.16 5.79 -8.38
N LYS A 118 7.51 4.64 -7.80
CA LYS A 118 6.57 3.54 -7.54
C LYS A 118 5.48 3.96 -6.54
N VAL A 119 5.86 4.56 -5.42
CA VAL A 119 4.91 5.05 -4.41
C VAL A 119 3.98 6.10 -5.03
N SER A 120 4.52 7.05 -5.80
CA SER A 120 3.73 8.07 -6.48
C SER A 120 2.74 7.46 -7.48
N PHE A 121 3.16 6.48 -8.28
CA PHE A 121 2.26 5.76 -9.17
C PHE A 121 1.14 5.03 -8.40
N CYS A 122 1.46 4.36 -7.30
CA CYS A 122 0.47 3.68 -6.46
C CYS A 122 -0.52 4.68 -5.82
N LEU A 123 -0.04 5.84 -5.36
CA LEU A 123 -0.87 6.89 -4.80
C LEU A 123 -1.80 7.50 -5.85
N ILE A 124 -1.30 7.78 -7.06
CA ILE A 124 -2.14 8.28 -8.16
C ILE A 124 -3.23 7.27 -8.50
N LEU A 125 -2.88 5.99 -8.63
CA LEU A 125 -3.83 4.93 -8.92
C LEU A 125 -4.88 4.79 -7.80
N PHE A 126 -4.43 4.83 -6.53
CA PHE A 126 -5.31 4.80 -5.37
C PHE A 126 -6.30 5.97 -5.37
N VAL A 127 -5.82 7.20 -5.59
CA VAL A 127 -6.66 8.40 -5.65
C VAL A 127 -7.67 8.32 -6.81
N LEU A 128 -7.27 7.84 -7.98
CA LEU A 128 -8.17 7.67 -9.13
C LEU A 128 -9.27 6.63 -8.86
N LEU A 129 -8.92 5.51 -8.23
CA LEU A 129 -9.89 4.48 -7.86
C LEU A 129 -10.83 4.98 -6.75
N CYS A 130 -10.32 5.70 -5.75
CA CYS A 130 -11.13 6.36 -4.74
C CYS A 130 -12.08 7.38 -5.36
N LEU A 131 -11.61 8.22 -6.29
CA LEU A 131 -12.46 9.17 -7.01
C LEU A 131 -13.54 8.46 -7.83
N SER A 132 -13.21 7.34 -8.47
CA SER A 132 -14.18 6.55 -9.24
C SER A 132 -15.24 5.91 -8.34
N PHE A 133 -14.88 5.58 -7.10
CA PHE A 133 -15.78 4.96 -6.12
C PHE A 133 -16.66 5.98 -5.41
N THR A 134 -16.10 7.10 -4.94
CA THR A 134 -16.83 8.10 -4.13
C THR A 134 -17.40 9.26 -4.95
N GLY A 135 -16.93 9.46 -6.20
CA GLY A 135 -17.26 10.60 -7.05
C GLY A 135 -16.61 11.92 -6.60
N ASN A 136 -16.21 12.04 -5.33
CA ASN A 136 -15.59 13.22 -4.76
C ASN A 136 -14.56 12.84 -3.67
N LEU A 137 -13.34 13.37 -3.77
CA LEU A 137 -12.27 13.13 -2.79
C LEU A 137 -12.47 13.92 -1.48
N LEU A 138 -13.26 15.00 -1.50
CA LEU A 138 -13.52 15.81 -0.29
C LEU A 138 -14.27 15.03 0.79
N ILE A 139 -14.92 13.92 0.44
CA ILE A 139 -15.59 13.02 1.39
C ILE A 139 -14.61 12.53 2.46
N PHE A 140 -13.34 12.28 2.11
CA PHE A 140 -12.34 11.84 3.08
C PHE A 140 -11.98 12.89 4.15
N PHE A 141 -12.33 14.16 3.93
CA PHE A 141 -12.06 15.26 4.87
C PHE A 141 -13.30 15.69 5.66
N GLN A 142 -14.44 15.02 5.48
CA GLN A 142 -15.67 15.35 6.20
C GLN A 142 -15.62 14.91 7.66
N THR A 143 -14.99 13.76 7.93
CA THR A 143 -14.85 13.22 9.29
C THR A 143 -13.39 12.86 9.60
N PRO A 144 -12.98 12.96 10.87
CA PRO A 144 -11.63 12.58 11.29
C PRO A 144 -11.33 11.09 11.03
N GLU A 145 -12.32 10.19 11.12
CA GLU A 145 -12.15 8.76 10.79
C GLU A 145 -11.72 8.57 9.33
N LEU A 146 -12.43 9.21 8.39
CA LEU A 146 -12.13 9.08 6.97
C LEU A 146 -10.79 9.77 6.62
N THR A 147 -10.44 10.82 7.35
CA THR A 147 -9.15 11.50 7.20
C THR A 147 -8.00 10.59 7.63
N LEU A 148 -8.14 9.94 8.80
CA LEU A 148 -7.15 8.96 9.28
C LEU A 148 -7.08 7.73 8.38
N LEU A 149 -8.22 7.26 7.86
CA LEU A 149 -8.29 6.15 6.91
C LEU A 149 -7.47 6.46 5.65
N LEU A 150 -7.55 7.69 5.14
CA LEU A 150 -6.74 8.16 4.01
C LEU A 150 -5.23 8.18 4.34
N PHE A 151 -4.85 8.70 5.52
CA PHE A 151 -3.45 8.72 5.94
C PHE A 151 -2.87 7.32 6.15
N LEU A 152 -3.62 6.45 6.80
CA LEU A 152 -3.20 5.07 7.04
C LEU A 152 -3.09 4.29 5.74
N SER A 153 -4.00 4.51 4.79
CA SER A 153 -3.92 3.99 3.42
C SER A 153 -2.60 4.39 2.75
N CYS A 154 -2.16 5.65 2.92
CA CYS A 154 -0.87 6.10 2.39
C CYS A 154 0.31 5.33 3.00
N PHE A 155 0.32 5.11 4.33
CA PHE A 155 1.38 4.33 4.98
C PHE A 155 1.40 2.87 4.53
N ILE A 156 0.24 2.23 4.39
CA ILE A 156 0.12 0.87 3.86
C ILE A 156 0.70 0.79 2.43
N LEU A 157 0.41 1.78 1.58
CA LEU A 157 0.97 1.83 0.22
C LEU A 157 2.50 2.01 0.23
N ILE A 158 3.05 2.76 1.18
CA ILE A 158 4.50 2.89 1.38
C ILE A 158 5.10 1.54 1.82
N ASP A 159 4.51 0.86 2.81
CA ASP A 159 4.93 -0.46 3.29
C ASP A 159 4.99 -1.48 2.15
N PHE A 160 3.90 -1.67 1.42
CA PHE A 160 3.84 -2.62 0.31
C PHE A 160 4.74 -2.23 -0.86
N SER A 161 5.03 -0.93 -1.05
CA SER A 161 5.99 -0.50 -2.07
C SER A 161 7.42 -0.93 -1.75
N MET A 162 7.76 -1.10 -0.46
CA MET A 162 9.06 -1.60 0.00
C MET A 162 9.17 -3.13 -0.05
N LYS A 163 8.07 -3.87 -0.15
CA LYS A 163 8.10 -5.33 -0.30
C LYS A 163 8.65 -5.67 -1.69
N ALA A 164 9.98 -5.82 -1.76
CA ALA A 164 10.69 -6.16 -2.98
C ALA A 164 10.66 -7.67 -3.21
N ASP A 165 10.40 -8.05 -4.47
CA ASP A 165 10.92 -9.31 -4.99
C ASP A 165 12.24 -8.98 -5.69
N PRO A 166 13.39 -9.46 -5.16
CA PRO A 166 14.69 -9.22 -5.77
C PRO A 166 14.69 -9.58 -7.25
N GLY A 167 13.98 -10.63 -7.66
CA GLY A 167 13.87 -11.07 -9.06
C GLY A 167 15.23 -11.37 -9.71
N ASN A 168 15.21 -12.10 -10.83
CA ASN A 168 16.40 -12.33 -11.67
C ASN A 168 17.69 -12.73 -10.90
N ARG A 169 17.53 -13.48 -9.79
CA ARG A 169 18.64 -14.03 -9.00
C ARG A 169 19.34 -15.10 -9.83
N ILE A 170 20.67 -15.19 -9.70
CA ILE A 170 21.39 -16.38 -10.16
C ILE A 170 20.90 -17.56 -9.30
N PRO A 171 20.40 -18.66 -9.89
CA PRO A 171 19.97 -19.81 -9.12
C PRO A 171 21.12 -20.33 -8.23
N ASN A 172 20.80 -20.76 -7.01
CA ASN A 172 21.72 -21.28 -5.97
C ASN A 172 22.58 -20.29 -5.17
N ARG A 173 22.38 -18.97 -5.27
CA ARG A 173 22.97 -18.02 -4.29
C ARG A 173 22.00 -17.73 -3.14
N LYS A 174 22.35 -18.17 -1.93
CA LYS A 174 21.70 -17.75 -0.69
C LYS A 174 22.29 -16.41 -0.24
N LEU A 175 21.44 -15.51 0.23
CA LEU A 175 21.87 -14.32 0.96
C LEU A 175 22.30 -14.75 2.36
N ASP A 176 23.28 -14.09 2.96
CA ASP A 176 23.62 -14.33 4.38
C ASP A 176 22.38 -14.08 5.26
N GLU A 177 21.92 -15.14 5.96
CA GLU A 177 20.75 -15.12 6.87
C GLU A 177 20.87 -14.04 7.96
N ALA A 178 22.11 -13.72 8.36
CA ALA A 178 22.41 -12.66 9.33
C ALA A 178 22.06 -11.24 8.81
N LEU A 179 22.14 -11.01 7.49
CA LEU A 179 21.80 -9.73 6.87
C LEU A 179 20.28 -9.57 6.68
N GLU A 180 19.57 -10.68 6.53
CA GLU A 180 18.11 -10.76 6.39
C GLU A 180 17.39 -10.59 7.75
N GLY A 181 18.01 -11.04 8.86
CA GLY A 181 17.27 -11.37 10.08
C GLY A 181 16.62 -10.22 10.87
N LYS A 182 17.28 -9.05 10.99
CA LYS A 182 16.78 -7.98 11.90
C LYS A 182 16.17 -6.78 11.17
N GLY A 183 16.82 -6.27 10.13
CA GLY A 183 16.32 -5.09 9.41
C GLY A 183 15.08 -5.39 8.55
N MET A 184 15.07 -6.52 7.84
CA MET A 184 13.95 -6.90 6.97
C MET A 184 12.73 -7.39 7.75
N SER A 185 12.88 -8.01 8.93
CA SER A 185 11.72 -8.39 9.75
C SER A 185 10.98 -7.17 10.30
N ILE A 186 11.70 -6.13 10.72
CA ILE A 186 11.12 -4.84 11.12
C ILE A 186 10.34 -4.21 9.95
N VAL A 187 10.95 -4.15 8.77
CA VAL A 187 10.34 -3.56 7.57
C VAL A 187 9.15 -4.36 7.06
N ASN A 188 9.24 -5.70 6.99
CA ASN A 188 8.24 -6.52 6.29
C ASN A 188 7.11 -7.03 7.20
N VAL A 189 7.38 -7.18 8.50
CA VAL A 189 6.46 -7.83 9.45
C VAL A 189 5.96 -6.83 10.47
N TYR A 190 6.85 -6.25 11.28
CA TYR A 190 6.41 -5.45 12.44
C TYR A 190 5.67 -4.17 12.05
N TRP A 191 6.19 -3.39 11.10
CA TRP A 191 5.51 -2.15 10.72
C TRP A 191 4.18 -2.41 10.00
N PHE A 192 4.14 -3.43 9.12
CA PHE A 192 2.90 -3.89 8.52
C PHE A 192 1.86 -4.32 9.56
N CYS A 193 2.27 -5.10 10.57
CA CYS A 193 1.38 -5.53 11.65
C CYS A 193 0.87 -4.33 12.47
N LEU A 194 1.72 -3.33 12.73
CA LEU A 194 1.31 -2.09 13.40
C LEU A 194 0.24 -1.35 12.58
N LEU A 195 0.48 -1.16 11.27
CA LEU A 195 -0.47 -0.50 10.37
C LEU A 195 -1.79 -1.26 10.26
N ALA A 196 -1.74 -2.59 10.21
CA ALA A 196 -2.94 -3.43 10.18
C ALA A 196 -3.73 -3.32 11.50
N LEU A 197 -3.04 -3.29 12.64
CA LEU A 197 -3.66 -3.11 13.95
C LEU A 197 -4.32 -1.73 14.05
N GLU A 198 -3.64 -0.67 13.63
CA GLU A 198 -4.22 0.67 13.58
C GLU A 198 -5.42 0.75 12.65
N TYR A 199 -5.41 0.04 11.52
CA TYR A 199 -6.54 0.01 10.59
C TYR A 199 -7.76 -0.63 11.26
N VAL A 200 -7.55 -1.77 11.93
CA VAL A 200 -8.60 -2.47 12.67
C VAL A 200 -9.07 -1.63 13.86
N ALA A 201 -8.18 -0.96 14.59
CA ALA A 201 -8.53 -0.09 15.70
C ALA A 201 -9.40 1.09 15.25
N LEU A 202 -9.07 1.71 14.12
CA LEU A 202 -9.86 2.79 13.53
C LEU A 202 -11.23 2.29 13.06
N PHE A 203 -11.27 1.10 12.43
CA PHE A 203 -12.52 0.45 12.05
C PHE A 203 -13.41 0.16 13.27
N CYS A 204 -12.85 -0.44 14.33
CA CYS A 204 -13.55 -0.71 15.57
C CYS A 204 -14.06 0.58 16.25
N GLN A 205 -13.26 1.65 16.25
CA GLN A 205 -13.68 2.94 16.78
C GLN A 205 -14.88 3.51 16.00
N SER A 206 -14.84 3.43 14.66
CA SER A 206 -15.93 3.85 13.80
C SER A 206 -17.18 2.99 13.96
N TYR A 207 -17.00 1.68 14.17
CA TYR A 207 -18.10 0.73 14.36
C TYR A 207 -18.79 0.88 15.73
N LEU A 208 -18.00 1.07 16.80
CA LEU A 208 -18.50 1.28 18.16
C LEU A 208 -18.98 2.72 18.42
N GLN A 209 -18.86 3.61 17.42
CA GLN A 209 -19.30 5.01 17.50
C GLN A 209 -18.69 5.78 18.69
N THR A 210 -17.43 5.50 19.00
CA THR A 210 -16.74 6.17 20.10
C THR A 210 -16.58 7.65 19.77
N SER A 211 -17.10 8.51 20.65
CA SER A 211 -17.01 9.97 20.46
C SER A 211 -15.57 10.47 20.47
N TRP A 212 -15.30 11.48 19.65
CA TRP A 212 -13.99 12.14 19.60
C TRP A 212 -13.78 13.00 20.83
N ASN A 213 -12.90 12.54 21.71
CA ASN A 213 -12.37 13.32 22.82
C ASN A 213 -10.91 13.71 22.54
N SER A 214 -10.43 14.79 23.15
CA SER A 214 -9.05 15.25 23.13
C SER A 214 -8.03 14.13 23.40
N TRP A 215 -8.35 13.18 24.28
CA TRP A 215 -7.49 12.00 24.53
C TRP A 215 -7.36 11.08 23.32
N ILE A 216 -8.47 10.77 22.64
CA ILE A 216 -8.47 9.93 21.44
C ILE A 216 -7.75 10.64 20.30
N ILE A 217 -7.98 11.95 20.15
CA ILE A 217 -7.26 12.79 19.17
C ILE A 217 -5.75 12.73 19.44
N ALA A 218 -5.32 12.91 20.69
CA ALA A 218 -3.92 12.87 21.07
C ALA A 218 -3.28 11.50 20.77
N LEU A 219 -3.98 10.40 21.06
CA LEU A 219 -3.51 9.04 20.74
C LEU A 219 -3.30 8.84 19.25
N TRP A 220 -4.25 9.27 18.41
CA TRP A 220 -4.11 9.17 16.96
C TRP A 220 -2.99 10.05 16.40
N ILE A 221 -2.80 11.26 16.94
CA ILE A 221 -1.66 12.12 16.57
C ILE A 221 -0.34 11.42 16.89
N ILE A 222 -0.21 10.83 18.07
CA ILE A 222 1.00 10.09 18.48
C ILE A 222 1.23 8.89 17.55
N ALA A 223 0.18 8.12 17.22
CA ALA A 223 0.26 7.00 16.29
C ALA A 223 0.73 7.45 14.89
N MET A 224 0.15 8.52 14.34
CA MET A 224 0.55 9.06 13.04
C MET A 224 2.00 9.56 13.03
N ILE A 225 2.44 10.23 14.09
CA ILE A 225 3.85 10.63 14.25
C ILE A 225 4.75 9.39 14.30
N GLY A 226 4.36 8.37 15.06
CA GLY A 226 5.05 7.07 15.12
C GLY A 226 5.22 6.44 13.74
N ASN A 227 4.17 6.45 12.91
CA ASN A 227 4.23 5.96 11.54
C ASN A 227 5.14 6.76 10.63
N VAL A 228 5.22 8.08 10.79
CA VAL A 228 6.20 8.89 10.05
C VAL A 228 7.63 8.46 10.39
N PHE A 229 7.93 8.28 11.68
CA PHE A 229 9.25 7.80 12.11
C PHE A 229 9.54 6.38 11.61
N ALA A 230 8.57 5.47 11.73
CA ALA A 230 8.69 4.10 11.24
C ALA A 230 8.90 4.06 9.72
N ALA A 231 8.18 4.87 8.95
CA ALA A 231 8.36 4.97 7.51
C ALA A 231 9.78 5.44 7.14
N VAL A 232 10.28 6.48 7.79
CA VAL A 232 11.65 7.00 7.54
C VAL A 232 12.70 5.92 7.85
N TYR A 233 12.57 5.25 9.00
CA TYR A 233 13.46 4.17 9.39
C TYR A 233 13.41 2.98 8.42
N CYS A 234 12.20 2.54 8.06
CA CYS A 234 11.97 1.39 7.20
C CYS A 234 12.47 1.66 5.78
N ILE A 235 12.20 2.84 5.20
CA ILE A 235 12.69 3.24 3.87
C ILE A 235 14.22 3.25 3.87
N ARG A 236 14.85 3.81 4.90
CA ARG A 236 16.33 3.85 4.98
C ARG A 236 16.92 2.44 5.04
N THR A 237 16.36 1.58 5.88
CA THR A 237 16.79 0.20 6.05
C THR A 237 16.60 -0.60 4.76
N PHE A 238 15.42 -0.47 4.13
CA PHE A 238 15.09 -1.07 2.85
C PHE A 238 16.10 -0.68 1.74
N LEU A 239 16.37 0.60 1.56
CA LEU A 239 17.29 1.08 0.52
C LEU A 239 18.72 0.56 0.73
N ASN A 240 19.17 0.44 1.98
CA ASN A 240 20.49 -0.12 2.28
C ASN A 240 20.56 -1.62 1.99
N ASN A 241 19.53 -2.37 2.36
CA ASN A 241 19.45 -3.81 2.08
C ASN A 241 19.40 -4.08 0.57
N MET A 242 18.67 -3.26 -0.18
CA MET A 242 18.60 -3.37 -1.64
C MET A 242 19.96 -3.17 -2.32
N ILE A 243 20.83 -2.32 -1.77
CA ILE A 243 22.20 -2.17 -2.25
C ILE A 243 23.02 -3.42 -1.93
N SER A 244 22.83 -4.04 -0.77
CA SER A 244 23.51 -5.30 -0.44
C SER A 244 23.14 -6.46 -1.38
N TYR A 245 21.97 -6.42 -2.02
CA TYR A 245 21.60 -7.42 -3.02
C TYR A 245 22.44 -7.35 -4.30
N GLU A 246 23.28 -6.33 -4.49
CA GLU A 246 24.20 -6.25 -5.64
C GLU A 246 25.07 -7.51 -5.78
N ASN A 247 25.51 -8.08 -4.65
CA ASN A 247 26.30 -9.32 -4.60
C ASN A 247 25.56 -10.56 -5.15
N LEU A 248 24.23 -10.52 -5.22
CA LEU A 248 23.43 -11.58 -5.84
C LEU A 248 23.42 -11.51 -7.37
N TYR A 249 23.76 -10.35 -7.96
CA TYR A 249 23.67 -10.11 -9.40
C TYR A 249 25.03 -10.11 -10.12
N PHE A 250 26.15 -9.97 -9.39
CA PHE A 250 27.48 -10.03 -10.00
C PHE A 250 27.87 -11.47 -10.42
N PRO A 251 28.27 -11.75 -11.67
CA PRO A 251 29.01 -12.97 -11.98
C PRO A 251 30.33 -12.98 -11.18
N LYS A 252 30.75 -14.13 -10.64
CA LYS A 252 32.10 -14.24 -10.07
C LYS A 252 33.07 -13.84 -11.20
N GLN A 253 34.04 -12.97 -10.93
CA GLN A 253 35.28 -13.06 -11.70
C GLN A 253 35.79 -14.47 -11.44
N GLU A 254 35.77 -15.32 -12.47
CA GLU A 254 36.59 -16.53 -12.46
C GLU A 254 38.02 -16.02 -12.34
N VAL A 255 38.55 -16.06 -11.12
CA VAL A 255 39.98 -15.94 -10.91
C VAL A 255 40.55 -17.19 -11.55
N THR A 256 40.90 -17.10 -12.83
CA THR A 256 41.84 -18.01 -13.45
C THR A 256 43.14 -17.83 -12.69
N VAL A 257 43.34 -18.69 -11.69
CA VAL A 257 44.66 -18.93 -11.13
C VAL A 257 45.46 -19.57 -12.26
N CYS A 258 46.19 -18.73 -13.01
CA CYS A 258 47.27 -19.17 -13.87
C CYS A 258 48.52 -19.38 -13.01
#